data_AF-A0A2X2CJ60-F1
#
_entry.id   AF-A0A2X2CJ60-F1
#
_cell.length_a   1.000
_cell.length_b   1.000
_cell.length_c   1.000
_cell.angle_alpha   90.00
_cell.angle_beta   90.00
_cell.angle_gamma   90.00
#
_symmetry.space_group_name_H-M   'P 1'
#
loop_
_entity.id
_entity.type
_entity.pdbx_description
1 polymer ?
#
loop_
_entity_poly.entity_id
_entity_poly.type
_entity_poly.pdbx_seq_one_letter_code
_entity_poly.pdbx_strand_id
1 'polypeptide(L)' 'MKFIDAILALGLAAEIHQTDKAVAVTAKHLLKRLSRSERYHVFAVLNSVSPLEHVRLYIRSLPDELLTFRIEEG' A
#
# COMPACT_ATOMS: atom_id res chain seq x y z
N MET A 1 -7.45 3.82 10.31
CA MET A 1 -6.27 3.88 9.43
C MET A 1 -6.77 4.42 8.12
N LYS A 2 -6.14 5.45 7.57
CA LYS A 2 -6.54 6.02 6.28
C LYS A 2 -6.03 5.13 5.15
N PHE A 3 -6.62 5.29 3.98
CA PHE A 3 -6.14 4.63 2.77
C PHE A 3 -4.64 4.85 2.51
N ILE A 4 -4.15 6.08 2.65
CA ILE A 4 -2.73 6.41 2.39
C ILE A 4 -1.77 5.65 3.30
N ASP A 5 -2.13 5.44 4.57
CA ASP A 5 -1.33 4.67 5.53
C ASP A 5 -1.14 3.22 5.07
N ALA A 6 -2.20 2.62 4.49
CA ALA A 6 -2.14 1.27 3.94
C ALA A 6 -1.22 1.18 2.72
N ILE A 7 -1.28 2.18 1.83
CA ILE A 7 -0.43 2.22 0.65
C ILE A 7 1.04 2.40 1.01
N LEU A 8 1.34 3.28 1.97
CA LEU A 8 2.69 3.43 2.52
C LEU A 8 3.18 2.12 3.14
N ALA A 9 2.36 1.45 3.94
CA ALA A 9 2.74 0.17 4.55
C ALA A 9 3.01 -0.93 3.51
N LEU A 10 2.22 -1.00 2.43
CA LEU A 10 2.46 -1.92 1.32
C LEU A 10 3.75 -1.58 0.57
N GLY A 11 4.00 -0.29 0.30
CA GLY A 11 5.22 0.17 -0.34
C GLY A 11 6.47 -0.15 0.46
N LEU A 12 6.45 0.11 1.77
CA LEU A 12 7.54 -0.25 2.67
C LEU A 12 7.77 -1.76 2.71
N ALA A 13 6.70 -2.56 2.76
CA ALA A 13 6.84 -4.02 2.72
C ALA A 13 7.44 -4.51 1.39
N ALA A 14 7.01 -3.92 0.27
CA ALA A 14 7.56 -4.22 -1.05
C ALA A 14 9.05 -3.86 -1.13
N GLU A 15 9.43 -2.69 -0.61
CA GLU A 15 10.81 -2.20 -0.66
C GLU A 15 11.75 -2.99 0.26
N ILE A 16 11.35 -3.25 1.50
CA ILE A 16 12.17 -3.94 2.50
C ILE A 16 12.31 -5.43 2.19
N HIS A 17 11.21 -6.09 1.82
CA HIS A 17 11.18 -7.56 1.74
C HIS A 17 11.28 -8.12 0.33
N GLN A 18 11.03 -7.31 -0.72
CA GLN A 18 11.23 -7.68 -2.13
C GLN A 18 10.60 -9.04 -2.52
N THR A 19 9.48 -9.42 -1.89
CA THR A 19 8.79 -10.69 -2.15
C THR A 19 7.27 -10.54 -2.15
N ASP A 20 6.60 -11.29 -3.03
CA ASP A 20 5.14 -11.35 -3.09
C ASP A 20 4.51 -11.80 -1.76
N LYS A 21 5.15 -12.77 -1.09
CA LYS A 21 4.67 -13.32 0.19
C LYS A 21 4.59 -12.23 1.27
N ALA A 22 5.63 -11.41 1.41
CA ALA A 22 5.64 -10.35 2.41
C ALA A 22 4.54 -9.32 2.14
N VAL A 23 4.38 -8.91 0.87
CA VAL A 23 3.34 -7.97 0.46
C VAL A 23 1.94 -8.53 0.72
N ALA A 24 1.69 -9.80 0.38
CA ALA A 24 0.41 -10.46 0.63
C ALA A 24 0.07 -10.58 2.12
N VAL A 25 1.05 -10.92 2.96
CA VAL A 25 0.89 -10.97 4.43
C VAL A 25 0.54 -9.59 4.97
N THR A 26 1.25 -8.55 4.53
CA THR A 26 0.97 -7.16 4.91
C THR A 26 -0.43 -6.73 4.46
N ALA A 27 -0.82 -6.98 3.21
CA ALA A 27 -2.15 -6.68 2.69
C ALA A 27 -3.26 -7.35 3.53
N LYS A 28 -3.09 -8.63 3.87
CA LYS A 28 -4.05 -9.36 4.73
C LYS A 28 -4.18 -8.74 6.12
N HIS A 29 -3.09 -8.22 6.68
CA HIS A 29 -3.13 -7.52 7.96
C HIS A 29 -3.85 -6.17 7.85
N LEU A 30 -3.60 -5.41 6.78
CA LEU A 30 -4.22 -4.10 6.54
C LEU A 30 -5.74 -4.17 6.33
N LEU A 31 -6.24 -5.22 5.65
CA LEU A 31 -7.68 -5.43 5.45
C LEU A 31 -8.49 -5.47 6.76
N LYS A 32 -7.88 -5.92 7.86
CA LYS A 32 -8.52 -5.96 9.18
C LYS A 32 -8.68 -4.56 9.81
N ARG A 33 -7.89 -3.59 9.35
CA ARG A 33 -7.76 -2.24 9.93
C ARG A 33 -8.43 -1.15 9.10
N LEU A 34 -8.82 -1.47 7.86
CA LEU A 34 -9.52 -0.56 6.93
C LEU A 34 -11.03 -0.68 7.05
N SER A 35 -11.72 0.46 6.87
CA SER A 35 -13.17 0.48 6.65
C SER A 35 -13.52 -0.24 5.34
N ARG A 36 -14.76 -0.72 5.21
CA ARG A 36 -15.17 -1.53 4.04
C ARG A 36 -14.95 -0.80 2.72
N SER A 37 -15.23 0.50 2.66
CA SER A 37 -15.08 1.34 1.46
C SER A 37 -13.61 1.49 1.03
N GLU A 38 -12.66 1.42 1.96
CA GLU A 38 -11.23 1.63 1.67
C GLU A 38 -10.49 0.33 1.30
N ARG A 39 -11.14 -0.83 1.40
CA ARG A 39 -10.48 -2.14 1.18
C ARG A 39 -10.23 -2.47 -0.29
N TYR A 40 -10.88 -1.76 -1.23
CA TYR A 40 -10.88 -2.12 -2.65
C TYR A 40 -9.47 -2.31 -3.23
N HIS A 41 -8.60 -1.32 -3.08
CA HIS A 41 -7.23 -1.38 -3.61
C HIS A 41 -6.35 -2.43 -2.90
N VAL A 42 -6.52 -2.62 -1.59
CA VAL A 42 -5.77 -3.65 -0.85
C VAL A 42 -6.21 -5.05 -1.26
N PHE A 43 -7.51 -5.24 -1.56
CA PHE A 43 -7.99 -6.49 -2.15
C PHE A 43 -7.41 -6.73 -3.55
N ALA A 44 -7.28 -5.69 -4.38
CA ALA A 44 -6.67 -5.83 -5.70
C ALA A 44 -5.20 -6.30 -5.62
N VAL A 45 -4.44 -5.77 -4.66
CA VAL A 45 -3.07 -6.23 -4.37
C VAL A 45 -3.06 -7.69 -3.92
N LEU A 46 -3.92 -8.06 -2.96
CA LEU A 46 -3.96 -9.42 -2.41
C LEU A 46 -4.36 -10.48 -3.45
N ASN A 47 -5.26 -10.13 -4.37
CA ASN A 47 -5.74 -11.02 -5.43
C ASN A 47 -4.85 -10.99 -6.69
N SER A 48 -3.79 -10.19 -6.71
CA SER A 48 -2.82 -10.17 -7.81
C SER A 48 -2.02 -11.46 -7.85
N VAL A 49 -1.70 -11.93 -9.06
CA VAL A 49 -0.74 -13.04 -9.28
C VAL A 49 0.69 -12.66 -8.89
N SER A 50 1.01 -11.36 -8.87
CA SER A 50 2.25 -10.81 -8.32
C SER A 50 1.92 -9.56 -7.49
N PRO A 51 1.64 -9.74 -6.18
CA PRO A 51 1.38 -8.63 -5.26
C PRO A 51 2.52 -7.60 -5.19
N LEU A 52 3.78 -8.04 -5.26
CA LEU A 52 4.94 -7.16 -5.22
C LEU A 52 4.95 -6.21 -6.42
N GLU A 53 4.83 -6.75 -7.63
CA GLU A 53 4.86 -5.92 -8.83
C GLU A 53 3.63 -5.03 -8.93
N HIS A 54 2.46 -5.53 -8.50
CA HIS A 54 1.26 -4.71 -8.41
C HIS A 54 1.49 -3.48 -7.54
N VAL A 55 2.07 -3.64 -6.34
CA VAL A 55 2.34 -2.51 -5.44
C VAL A 55 3.35 -1.54 -6.05
N ARG A 56 4.40 -2.03 -6.71
CA ARG A 56 5.38 -1.16 -7.39
C ARG A 56 4.75 -0.31 -8.48
N LEU A 57 3.95 -0.93 -9.34
CA LEU A 57 3.21 -0.23 -10.39
C LEU A 57 2.21 0.76 -9.79
N TYR A 58 1.53 0.35 -8.72
CA TYR A 58 0.57 1.21 -8.06
C TYR A 58 1.23 2.47 -7.47
N ILE A 59 2.34 2.32 -6.76
CA ILE A 59 3.10 3.46 -6.20
C ILE A 59 3.63 4.37 -7.30
N ARG A 60 4.17 3.81 -8.39
CA ARG A 60 4.63 4.59 -9.56
C ARG A 60 3.51 5.35 -10.26
N SER A 61 2.25 4.92 -10.08
CA SER A 61 1.09 5.60 -10.66
C SER A 61 0.50 6.69 -9.76
N LEU A 62 0.99 6.82 -8.51
CA LEU A 62 0.51 7.85 -7.60
C LEU A 62 1.09 9.22 -7.99
N PRO A 63 0.28 10.29 -7.94
CA PRO A 63 0.79 11.65 -8.05
C PRO A 63 1.83 11.94 -6.95
N ASP A 64 2.92 12.60 -7.31
CA ASP A 64 4.01 12.95 -6.38
C ASP A 64 3.51 13.81 -5.20
N GLU A 65 2.44 14.58 -5.40
CA GLU A 65 1.85 15.43 -4.36
C GLU A 65 1.26 14.61 -3.20
N LEU A 66 0.88 13.34 -3.42
CA LEU A 66 0.35 12.46 -2.37
C LEU A 66 1.40 12.05 -1.33
N LEU A 67 2.69 12.09 -1.71
CA LEU A 67 3.81 11.76 -0.85
C LEU A 67 4.55 13.02 -0.35
N THR A 68 4.06 14.20 -0.71
CA THR A 68 4.63 15.46 -0.26
C THR A 68 4.22 15.71 1.19
N PHE A 69 5.15 15.52 2.12
CA PHE A 69 4.98 15.94 3.50
C PHE A 69 5.04 17.47 3.56
N ARG A 70 3.92 18.12 3.86
CA ARG A 70 3.94 19.53 4.27
C ARG A 70 4.50 19.57 5.67
N ILE A 71 5.73 20.02 5.80
CA ILE A 71 6.26 20.45 7.10
C ILE A 71 5.60 21.81 7.34
N GLU A 72 4.61 21.83 8.24
CA GLU A 72 4.10 23.11 8.76
C GLU A 72 5.20 23.68 9.65
N GLU A 73 5.92 24.68 9.14
CA GLU A 73 6.80 25.51 9.96
C GLU A 73 5.90 26.35 10.89
N GLY A 74 5.96 26.05 12.18
CA GLY A 74 5.27 26.78 13.24
C GLY A 74 5.97 28.06 13.66
#